data_AF-A0A916RWA2-F1
#
_entry.id   AF-A0A916RWA2-F1
#
_cell.length_a   1.000
_cell.length_b   1.000
_cell.length_c   1.000
_cell.angle_alpha   90.00
_cell.angle_beta   90.00
_cell.angle_gamma   90.00
#
_symmetry.space_group_name_H-M   'P 1'
#
loop_
_entity.id
_entity.type
_entity.pdbx_description
1 polymer ?
#
loop_
_entity_poly.entity_id
_entity_poly.type
_entity_poly.pdbx_seq_one_letter_code
_entity_poly.pdbx_strand_id
1 'polypeptide(L)'
;MAKLIYKICPASMWQVAEQEGAFRGAPVDLADGFIHFSTAEQVRETAAKHFKGQDDLVLVAVDEAVLGPELKYEVSRGGQLFPHLYAPLPCSAVQWIKPLPLGADGQHQFPVLPE
;
A
#
# COMPACT_ATOMS: atom_id res chain seq x y z
N MET A 1 -19.10 2.93 -6.40
CA MET A 1 -18.49 3.03 -5.06
C MET A 1 -16.99 3.05 -5.28
N ALA A 2 -16.28 3.98 -4.67
CA ALA A 2 -14.82 4.06 -4.77
C ALA A 2 -14.22 2.90 -3.96
N LYS A 3 -13.37 2.08 -4.58
CA LYS A 3 -12.72 0.96 -3.91
C LYS A 3 -11.33 1.40 -3.45
N LEU A 4 -11.03 1.20 -2.17
CA LEU A 4 -9.72 1.56 -1.65
C LEU A 4 -8.73 0.41 -1.83
N ILE A 5 -7.52 0.78 -2.25
CA ILE A 5 -6.34 -0.09 -2.27
C ILE A 5 -5.28 0.47 -1.33
N TYR A 6 -4.42 -0.40 -0.83
CA TYR A 6 -3.57 -0.11 0.32
C TYR A 6 -2.10 -0.33 0.02
N LYS A 7 -1.28 0.64 0.42
CA LYS A 7 0.19 0.53 0.45
C LYS A 7 0.66 0.48 1.89
N ILE A 8 1.58 -0.43 2.17
CA ILE A 8 2.38 -0.42 3.39
C ILE A 8 3.79 0.03 3.02
N CYS A 9 4.32 1.01 3.73
CA CYS A 9 5.71 1.45 3.59
C CYS A 9 6.23 2.05 4.91
N PRO A 10 7.56 2.21 5.06
CA PRO A 10 8.13 2.95 6.18
C PRO A 10 7.61 4.39 6.24
N ALA A 11 7.32 4.89 7.43
CA ALA A 11 6.83 6.25 7.66
C ALA A 11 7.78 7.30 7.07
N SER A 12 9.09 7.10 7.21
CA SER A 12 10.12 7.98 6.64
C SER A 12 10.07 8.06 5.12
N MET A 13 9.77 6.95 4.45
CA MET A 13 9.62 6.92 2.99
C MET A 13 8.37 7.67 2.54
N TRP A 14 7.29 7.55 3.32
CA TRP A 14 6.08 8.33 3.05
C TRP A 14 6.30 9.83 3.23
N GLN A 15 7.01 10.24 4.29
CA GLN A 15 7.35 11.65 4.52
C GLN A 15 8.13 12.27 3.37
N VAL A 16 9.05 11.52 2.75
CA VAL A 16 9.77 11.98 1.54
C VAL A 16 8.79 12.13 0.37
N ALA A 17 7.89 11.18 0.16
CA ALA A 17 6.88 11.27 -0.90
C ALA A 17 5.96 12.48 -0.74
N GLU A 18 5.59 12.84 0.49
CA GLU A 18 4.81 14.05 0.77
C GLU A 18 5.57 15.32 0.40
N GLN A 19 6.89 15.37 0.64
CA GLN A 19 7.74 16.49 0.25
C GLN A 19 7.93 16.59 -1.26
N GLU A 20 8.01 15.44 -1.95
CA GLU A 20 8.16 15.36 -3.40
C GLU A 20 6.84 15.46 -4.17
N GLY A 21 5.70 15.36 -3.48
CA GLY A 21 4.35 15.34 -4.05
C GLY A 21 3.91 14.01 -4.65
N ALA A 22 4.77 12.99 -4.68
CA ALA A 22 4.46 11.66 -5.19
C ALA A 22 5.34 10.57 -4.55
N PHE A 23 4.75 9.39 -4.33
CA PHE A 23 5.46 8.19 -3.92
C PHE A 23 5.92 7.41 -5.14
N ARG A 24 7.23 7.22 -5.28
CA ARG A 24 7.85 6.60 -6.46
C ARG A 24 8.05 5.08 -6.35
N GLY A 25 7.73 4.49 -5.20
CA GLY A 25 7.94 3.07 -4.93
C GLY A 25 8.98 2.83 -3.83
N ALA A 26 8.78 1.74 -3.10
CA ALA A 26 9.78 1.12 -2.25
C ALA A 26 10.82 0.36 -3.10
N PRO A 27 11.96 -0.09 -2.54
CA PRO A 27 12.99 -0.80 -3.30
C PRO A 27 12.46 -1.99 -4.12
N VAL A 28 11.50 -2.75 -3.60
CA VAL A 28 10.87 -3.87 -4.32
C VAL A 28 10.02 -3.38 -5.50
N ASP A 29 9.28 -2.28 -5.32
CA ASP A 29 8.46 -1.70 -6.39
C ASP A 29 9.33 -1.21 -7.56
N LEU A 30 10.47 -0.60 -7.24
CA LEU A 30 11.42 -0.12 -8.24
C LEU A 30 12.11 -1.27 -8.97
N ALA A 31 12.42 -2.37 -8.26
CA ALA A 31 13.00 -3.56 -8.85
C ALA A 31 12.03 -4.27 -9.79
N ASP A 32 10.75 -4.35 -9.42
CA ASP A 32 9.72 -5.05 -10.19
C ASP A 32 9.08 -4.16 -11.28
N GLY A 33 9.27 -2.84 -11.18
CA GLY A 33 8.83 -1.86 -12.18
C GLY A 33 7.39 -1.35 -11.99
N PHE A 34 6.77 -1.62 -10.84
CA PHE A 34 5.43 -1.14 -10.48
C PHE A 34 5.25 -1.07 -8.96
N ILE A 35 4.34 -0.20 -8.50
CA ILE A 35 4.02 -0.07 -7.09
C ILE A 35 3.01 -1.15 -6.71
N HIS A 36 3.40 -2.00 -5.76
CA HIS A 36 2.53 -3.03 -5.21
C HIS A 36 1.51 -2.42 -4.26
N PHE A 37 0.24 -2.70 -4.51
CA PHE A 37 -0.85 -2.46 -3.58
C PHE A 37 -1.50 -3.79 -3.14
N SER A 38 -2.35 -3.70 -2.14
CA SER A 38 -3.23 -4.80 -1.72
C SER A 38 -4.65 -4.28 -1.56
N THR A 39 -5.65 -5.10 -1.82
CA THR A 39 -7.04 -4.84 -1.44
C THR A 39 -7.24 -4.98 0.08
N ALA A 40 -8.44 -4.63 0.58
CA ALA A 40 -8.79 -4.77 1.99
C ALA A 40 -8.67 -6.22 2.48
N GLU A 41 -9.01 -7.19 1.64
CA GLU A 41 -8.93 -8.63 1.93
C GLU A 41 -7.48 -9.14 1.94
N GLN A 42 -6.57 -8.49 1.22
CA GLN A 42 -5.20 -8.93 1.01
C GLN A 42 -4.19 -8.30 1.99
N VAL A 43 -4.43 -7.06 2.42
CA VAL A 43 -3.42 -6.21 3.06
C VAL A 43 -2.90 -6.77 4.38
N ARG A 44 -3.76 -7.46 5.14
CA ARG A 44 -3.38 -8.09 6.43
C ARG A 44 -2.39 -9.24 6.22
N GLU A 45 -2.62 -10.07 5.22
CA GLU A 45 -1.70 -11.16 4.87
C GLU A 45 -0.39 -10.60 4.28
N THR A 46 -0.46 -9.53 3.48
CA THR A 46 0.71 -8.82 2.97
C THR A 46 1.59 -8.30 4.12
N ALA A 47 1.00 -7.66 5.14
CA ALA A 47 1.73 -7.25 6.35
C ALA A 47 2.41 -8.42 7.05
N ALA A 48 1.66 -9.50 7.31
CA ALA A 48 2.19 -10.67 8.01
C ALA A 48 3.33 -11.37 7.27
N LYS A 49 3.34 -11.34 5.92
CA LYS A 49 4.36 -11.98 5.10
C LYS A 49 5.62 -11.13 4.90
N HIS A 50 5.46 -9.84 4.65
CA HIS A 50 6.56 -8.99 4.17
C HIS A 50 7.08 -8.01 5.22
N PHE A 51 6.28 -7.71 6.24
CA PHE A 51 6.58 -6.67 7.22
C PHE A 51 6.66 -7.21 8.66
N LYS A 52 6.68 -8.54 8.84
CA LYS A 52 6.67 -9.17 10.16
C LYS A 52 7.77 -8.62 11.07
N GLY A 53 7.38 -8.19 12.27
CA GLY A 53 8.31 -7.66 13.28
C GLY A 53 8.84 -6.26 12.99
N GLN A 54 8.40 -5.62 11.91
CA GLN A 54 8.81 -4.27 11.56
C GLN A 54 7.87 -3.22 12.17
N ASP A 55 8.49 -2.21 12.78
CA ASP A 55 7.87 -0.99 13.31
C ASP A 55 8.00 0.17 12.30
N ASP A 56 7.49 1.36 12.65
CA ASP A 56 7.57 2.62 11.91
C ASP A 56 6.99 2.49 10.51
N LEU A 57 5.88 1.76 10.40
CA LEU A 57 5.12 1.60 9.18
C LEU A 57 3.89 2.49 9.16
N VAL A 58 3.50 2.87 7.94
CA VAL A 58 2.21 3.49 7.67
C VAL A 58 1.41 2.64 6.71
N LEU A 59 0.08 2.70 6.88
CA LEU A 59 -0.91 2.22 5.95
C LEU A 59 -1.49 3.41 5.19
N VAL A 60 -1.28 3.42 3.88
CA VAL A 60 -1.75 4.47 2.97
C VAL A 60 -2.93 3.90 2.19
N ALA A 61 -4.10 4.52 2.32
CA ALA A 61 -5.28 4.14 1.55
C ALA A 61 -5.46 5.09 0.36
N VAL A 62 -5.65 4.50 -0.81
CA VAL A 62 -5.71 5.19 -2.09
C VAL A 62 -7.02 4.87 -2.78
N ASP A 63 -7.66 5.88 -3.34
CA ASP A 63 -8.83 5.67 -4.20
C ASP A 63 -8.37 5.15 -5.56
N GLU A 64 -8.74 3.92 -5.89
CA GLU A 64 -8.31 3.32 -7.16
C GLU A 64 -8.92 4.02 -8.38
N ALA A 65 -10.07 4.67 -8.22
CA ALA A 65 -10.81 5.29 -9.31
C ALA A 65 -10.06 6.47 -9.95
N VAL A 66 -9.10 7.07 -9.23
CA VAL A 66 -8.32 8.22 -9.70
C VAL A 66 -6.96 7.82 -10.29
N LEU A 67 -6.60 6.54 -10.28
CA LEU A 67 -5.30 6.06 -10.77
C LEU A 67 -5.28 5.76 -12.28
N GLY A 68 -6.46 5.69 -12.91
CA GLY A 68 -6.58 5.54 -14.35
C GLY A 68 -6.00 4.22 -14.89
N PRO A 69 -5.56 4.19 -16.16
CA PRO A 69 -5.21 2.94 -16.87
C PRO A 69 -3.87 2.33 -16.44
N GLU A 70 -3.04 3.06 -15.69
CA GLU A 70 -1.76 2.56 -15.18
C GLU A 70 -1.94 1.63 -13.98
N LEU A 71 -3.13 1.62 -13.36
CA LEU A 71 -3.51 0.63 -12.37
C LEU A 71 -3.99 -0.65 -13.07
N LYS A 72 -3.29 -1.75 -12.82
CA LYS A 72 -3.62 -3.07 -13.36
C LYS A 72 -3.86 -4.07 -12.24
N TYR A 73 -4.82 -4.95 -12.47
CA TYR A 73 -5.09 -6.07 -11.59
C TYR A 73 -4.50 -7.33 -12.22
N GLU A 74 -3.49 -7.91 -11.58
CA GLU A 74 -2.73 -9.03 -12.13
C GLU A 74 -2.68 -10.22 -11.17
N VAL A 75 -2.69 -11.43 -11.73
CA VAL A 75 -2.66 -12.66 -10.94
C VAL A 75 -1.32 -12.76 -10.21
N SER A 76 -1.38 -12.93 -8.90
CA SER A 76 -0.21 -13.07 -8.05
C SER A 76 -0.47 -14.16 -7.01
N ARG A 77 -0.19 -13.88 -5.73
CA ARG A 77 -0.28 -14.81 -4.61
C ARG A 77 -1.62 -15.53 -4.56
N GLY A 78 -1.57 -16.87 -4.54
CA GLY A 78 -2.76 -17.70 -4.39
C GLY A 78 -3.76 -17.60 -5.55
N GLY A 79 -3.34 -17.12 -6.73
CA GLY A 79 -4.22 -16.94 -7.88
C GLY A 79 -5.13 -15.72 -7.79
N GLN A 80 -4.98 -14.89 -6.75
CA GLN A 80 -5.75 -13.66 -6.57
C GLN A 80 -5.18 -12.52 -7.42
N LEU A 81 -6.05 -11.59 -7.80
CA LEU A 81 -5.65 -10.36 -8.50
C LEU A 81 -5.16 -9.31 -7.50
N PHE A 82 -3.93 -8.84 -7.68
CA PHE A 82 -3.35 -7.75 -6.91
C PHE A 82 -3.31 -6.46 -7.75
N PRO A 83 -3.60 -5.30 -7.14
CA PRO A 83 -3.46 -4.01 -7.80
C PRO A 83 -1.97 -3.62 -7.89
N HIS A 84 -1.51 -3.34 -9.11
CA HIS A 84 -0.17 -2.89 -9.44
C HIS A 84 -0.26 -1.57 -10.22
N LEU A 85 0.42 -0.53 -9.75
CA LEU A 85 0.43 0.78 -10.41
C LEU A 85 1.74 0.98 -11.17
N TYR A 86 1.64 1.16 -12.49
CA TYR A 86 2.76 1.40 -13.42
C TYR A 86 3.10 2.89 -13.56
N ALA A 87 2.94 3.65 -12.49
CA ALA A 87 3.22 5.08 -12.43
C ALA A 87 3.59 5.48 -10.99
N PRO A 88 4.24 6.64 -10.79
CA PRO A 88 4.33 7.23 -9.45
C PRO A 88 2.93 7.46 -8.87
N LEU A 89 2.75 7.19 -7.57
CA LEU A 89 1.50 7.47 -6.87
C LEU A 89 1.47 8.96 -6.48
N PRO A 90 0.58 9.80 -7.05
CA PRO A 90 0.44 11.17 -6.60
C PRO A 90 -0.16 11.22 -5.20
N CYS A 91 0.35 12.10 -4.32
CA CYS A 91 -0.20 12.23 -2.97
C CYS A 91 -1.67 12.69 -2.96
N SER A 92 -2.14 13.33 -4.04
CA SER A 92 -3.55 13.72 -4.20
C SER A 92 -4.51 12.53 -4.37
N ALA A 93 -4.03 11.33 -4.70
CA ALA A 93 -4.86 10.12 -4.79
C ALA A 93 -5.11 9.46 -3.42
N VAL A 94 -4.43 9.92 -2.39
CA VAL A 94 -4.46 9.35 -1.04
C VAL A 94 -5.67 9.86 -0.29
N GLN A 95 -6.47 8.94 0.24
CA GLN A 95 -7.65 9.26 1.04
C GLN A 95 -7.29 9.45 2.51
N TRP A 96 -6.39 8.62 3.02
CA TRP A 96 -5.87 8.75 4.37
C TRP A 96 -4.58 7.96 4.54
N ILE A 97 -3.79 8.37 5.54
CA ILE A 97 -2.60 7.68 6.02
C ILE A 97 -2.80 7.43 7.50
N LYS A 98 -2.49 6.22 7.97
CA LYS A 98 -2.52 5.89 9.40
C LYS A 98 -1.26 5.13 9.79
N PRO A 99 -0.72 5.34 11.01
CA PRO A 99 0.29 4.46 11.57
C PRO A 99 -0.20 3.01 11.56
N LEU A 100 0.73 2.09 11.32
CA LEU A 100 0.48 0.66 11.34
C LEU A 100 1.36 0.04 12.45
N PRO A 101 0.98 0.20 13.73
CA PRO A 101 1.84 -0.20 14.85
C PRO A 101 1.91 -1.72 14.98
N LEU A 102 3.06 -2.21 15.43
CA LEU A 102 3.28 -3.61 15.74
C LEU A 102 2.71 -3.94 17.13
N GLY A 103 1.79 -4.90 17.19
CA GLY A 103 1.25 -5.44 18.44
C GLY A 103 2.25 -6.32 19.18
N ALA A 104 1.98 -6.55 20.47
CA ALA A 104 2.79 -7.43 21.32
C ALA A 104 2.79 -8.90 20.86
N ASP A 105 1.80 -9.29 20.03
CA ASP A 105 1.69 -10.59 19.37
C ASP A 105 2.51 -10.67 18.06
N GLY A 106 3.22 -9.60 17.70
CA GLY A 106 4.00 -9.51 16.47
C GLY A 106 3.15 -9.29 15.21
N GLN A 107 1.87 -8.95 15.36
CA GLN A 107 0.97 -8.61 14.25
C GLN A 107 0.70 -7.11 14.20
N HIS A 108 0.58 -6.57 12.99
CA HIS A 108 0.21 -5.17 12.80
C HIS A 108 -1.25 -4.90 13.15
N GLN A 109 -1.50 -3.78 13.83
CA GLN A 109 -2.85 -3.35 14.19
C GLN A 109 -3.44 -2.48 13.08
N PHE A 110 -4.44 -3.01 12.38
CA PHE A 110 -5.10 -2.28 11.30
C PHE A 110 -6.28 -1.45 11.80
N PRO A 111 -6.53 -0.28 11.19
CA PRO A 111 -7.81 0.41 11.34
C PRO A 111 -8.95 -0.42 10.73
N VAL A 112 -10.19 0.07 10.89
CA VAL A 112 -11.30 -0.40 10.07
C VAL A 112 -10.98 -0.13 8.60
N LEU A 113 -11.05 -1.18 7.78
CA LEU A 113 -10.85 -1.11 6.34
C LEU A 113 -12.24 -1.08 5.70
N PRO A 114 -12.63 0.00 5.00
CA PRO A 114 -13.87 0.00 4.23
C PRO A 114 -13.78 -1.02 3.08
N GLU A 115 -14.91 -1.63 2.78
CA GLU A 115 -15.15 -2.50 1.61
C GLU A 115 -15.27 -1.68 0.31
#